data_AF-A0A0K3BLC4-F1
#
_entry.id   AF-A0A0K3BLC4-F1
#
_cell.length_a   1.000
_cell.length_b   1.000
_cell.length_c   1.000
_cell.angle_alpha   90.00
_cell.angle_beta   90.00
_cell.angle_gamma   90.00
#
_symmetry.space_group_name_H-M   'P 1'
#
loop_
_entity.id
_entity.type
_entity.pdbx_description
1 polymer ?
#
loop_
_entity_poly.entity_id
_entity_poly.type
_entity_poly.pdbx_seq_one_letter_code
_entity_poly.pdbx_strand_id
1 'polypeptide(L)' 'MNRQQLYHALRDAGVADGIYQIAGVHEWSPVPPDFCFLREVDDAWEVGIYERGQYRADARLGTETEACDRLYRLLTGRRP' A
#
# COMPACT_ATOMS: atom_id res chain seq x y z
N MET A 1 -6.27 -2.52 10.60
CA MET A 1 -5.84 -3.87 10.13
C MET A 1 -4.31 -3.94 10.08
N ASN A 2 -3.70 -5.12 9.93
CA ASN A 2 -2.27 -5.25 9.59
C ASN A 2 -2.05 -5.53 8.08
N ARG A 3 -0.79 -5.59 7.63
CA ARG A 3 -0.44 -5.77 6.21
C ARG A 3 -1.00 -7.04 5.56
N GLN A 4 -1.01 -8.18 6.26
CA GLN A 4 -1.61 -9.42 5.75
C GLN A 4 -3.13 -9.28 5.60
N GLN A 5 -3.80 -8.70 6.61
CA GLN A 5 -5.23 -8.42 6.54
C GLN A 5 -5.57 -7.46 5.41
N LEU A 6 -4.73 -6.46 5.16
CA LEU A 6 -4.86 -5.55 4.02
C LEU A 6 -4.80 -6.29 2.70
N TYR A 7 -3.82 -7.16 2.51
CA TYR A 7 -3.68 -7.92 1.27
C TYR A 7 -4.96 -8.73 0.97
N HIS A 8 -5.48 -9.45 1.97
CA HIS A 8 -6.74 -10.18 1.82
C HIS A 8 -7.92 -9.25 1.54
N ALA A 9 -8.05 -8.14 2.28
CA ALA A 9 -9.14 -7.19 2.10
C ALA A 9 -9.15 -6.54 0.70
N LEU A 10 -7.97 -6.25 0.13
CA LEU A 10 -7.84 -5.70 -1.23
C LEU A 10 -8.25 -6.73 -2.29
N ARG A 11 -7.85 -8.00 -2.11
CA ARG A 11 -8.29 -9.09 -2.99
C ARG A 11 -9.79 -9.31 -2.93
N ASP A 12 -10.37 -9.33 -1.73
CA ASP A 12 -11.81 -9.48 -1.53
C ASP A 12 -12.60 -8.29 -2.11
N ALA A 13 -12.00 -7.10 -2.11
CA ALA A 13 -12.55 -5.91 -2.76
C ALA A 13 -12.37 -5.90 -4.30
N GLY A 14 -11.70 -6.89 -4.88
CA GLY A 14 -11.46 -6.98 -6.32
C GLY A 14 -10.37 -6.05 -6.85
N VAL A 15 -9.48 -5.56 -5.99
CA VAL A 15 -8.35 -4.71 -6.38
C VAL A 15 -7.30 -5.56 -7.09
N ALA A 16 -6.88 -5.13 -8.27
CA ALA A 16 -5.89 -5.87 -9.06
C ALA A 16 -4.52 -5.92 -8.36
N ASP A 17 -3.92 -7.11 -8.27
CA ASP A 17 -2.59 -7.32 -7.68
C ASP A 17 -1.45 -6.62 -8.43
N GLY A 18 -1.72 -5.91 -9.53
CA GLY A 18 -0.75 -5.17 -10.34
C GLY A 18 -0.67 -3.67 -10.04
N ILE A 19 -1.52 -3.15 -9.15
CA ILE A 19 -1.61 -1.69 -8.89
C ILE A 19 -1.19 -1.29 -7.47
N TYR A 20 -0.79 -2.25 -6.63
CA TYR A 20 -0.33 -1.96 -5.28
C TYR A 20 0.80 -2.89 -4.79
N GLN A 21 1.67 -2.36 -3.93
CA GLN A 21 2.74 -3.08 -3.24
C GLN A 21 2.56 -2.94 -1.72
N ILE A 22 2.77 -4.03 -0.99
CA ILE A 22 2.77 -4.07 0.47
C ILE A 22 4.09 -4.67 0.91
N ALA A 23 5.00 -3.85 1.44
CA ALA A 23 6.35 -4.29 1.81
C ALA A 23 6.31 -5.50 2.76
N GLY A 24 7.03 -6.58 2.40
CA GLY A 24 7.08 -7.85 3.12
C GLY A 24 5.85 -8.75 2.97
N VAL A 25 4.86 -8.39 2.14
CA VAL A 25 3.63 -9.19 1.93
C VAL A 25 3.34 -9.42 0.45
N HIS A 26 3.37 -8.36 -0.35
CA HIS A 26 3.08 -8.42 -1.78
C HIS A 26 4.02 -7.48 -2.53
N GLU A 27 5.02 -8.06 -3.17
CA GLU A 27 6.10 -7.37 -3.87
C GLU A 27 6.31 -7.99 -5.26
N TRP A 28 6.89 -7.24 -6.18
CA TRP A 28 7.17 -7.71 -7.54
C TRP A 28 8.65 -7.66 -7.87
N SER A 29 9.05 -8.57 -8.76
CA SER A 29 10.29 -8.50 -9.53
C SER A 29 10.01 -9.03 -10.94
N PRO A 30 10.13 -8.22 -12.01
CA PRO A 30 10.55 -6.82 -12.02
C PRO A 30 9.49 -5.85 -11.45
N VAL A 31 9.93 -4.66 -11.06
CA VAL A 31 9.07 -3.60 -10.49
C VAL A 31 8.22 -2.97 -11.60
N PRO A 32 6.88 -2.89 -11.47
CA PRO A 32 6.02 -2.18 -12.41
C PRO A 32 6.34 -0.68 -12.49
N PRO A 33 5.99 0.00 -13.60
CA PRO A 33 6.29 1.43 -13.76
C PRO A 33 5.52 2.32 -12.78
N ASP A 34 4.28 1.94 -12.44
CA ASP A 34 3.37 2.73 -11.61
C ASP A 34 2.57 1.81 -10.65
N PHE A 35 2.55 2.13 -9.34
CA PHE A 35 1.77 1.42 -8.33
C PHE A 35 1.61 2.23 -7.04
N CYS A 36 0.56 1.98 -6.27
CA CYS A 36 0.46 2.47 -4.89
C CYS A 36 1.30 1.61 -3.96
N PHE A 37 1.92 2.17 -2.93
CA PHE A 37 2.75 1.39 -2.00
C PHE A 37 2.37 1.63 -0.55
N LEU A 38 2.68 0.64 0.30
CA LEU A 38 2.78 0.75 1.74
C LEU A 38 4.13 0.18 2.18
N ARG A 39 4.90 0.97 2.93
CA ARG A 39 6.20 0.57 3.49
C ARG A 39 6.45 1.17 4.85
N GLU A 40 7.35 0.55 5.60
CA GLU A 40 7.88 1.06 6.86
C GLU A 40 9.22 1.77 6.60
N VAL A 41 9.40 2.98 7.14
CA VAL A 41 10.62 3.80 7.04
C VAL A 41 10.81 4.56 8.35
N ASP A 42 11.98 4.38 8.99
CA ASP A 42 12.38 5.05 10.24
C ASP A 42 11.25 5.06 11.29
N ASP A 43 10.77 3.88 11.67
CA ASP A 43 9.68 3.65 12.65
C ASP A 43 8.34 4.31 12.30
N ALA A 44 8.17 4.75 11.05
CA ALA A 44 6.93 5.32 10.53
C ALA A 44 6.46 4.54 9.29
N TRP A 45 5.20 4.76 8.93
CA TRP A 45 4.58 4.12 7.79
C TRP A 45 4.31 5.11 6.68
N GLU A 46 4.76 4.81 5.47
CA GLU A 46 4.47 5.61 4.30
C GLU A 46 3.45 4.92 3.41
N VAL A 47 2.50 5.72 2.93
CA VAL A 47 1.56 5.34 1.86
C VAL A 47 1.69 6.39 0.76
N GLY A 48 1.78 5.92 -0.48
CA GLY A 48 1.88 6.82 -1.61
C GLY A 48 1.94 6.09 -2.94
N ILE A 49 2.52 6.74 -3.94
CA ILE A 49 2.60 6.28 -5.31
C ILE A 49 4.07 6.13 -5.71
N TYR A 50 4.39 5.02 -6.34
CA TYR A 50 5.58 4.89 -7.15
C TYR A 50 5.20 5.20 -8.59
N GLU A 51 5.87 6.15 -9.21
CA GLU A 51 5.65 6.52 -10.60
C GLU A 51 7.00 6.78 -11.27
N ARG A 52 7.22 6.15 -12.43
CA ARG A 52 8.39 6.42 -13.30
C ARG A 52 9.74 6.39 -12.57
N GLY A 53 9.92 5.45 -11.64
CA GLY A 53 11.18 5.32 -10.89
C GLY A 53 11.20 5.99 -9.52
N GLN A 54 10.15 6.73 -9.14
CA GLN A 54 10.18 7.61 -7.97
C GLN A 54 9.08 7.28 -6.96
N TYR A 55 9.45 7.13 -5.70
CA TYR A 55 8.51 7.05 -4.58
C TYR A 55 8.05 8.46 -4.18
N ARG A 56 6.74 8.68 -4.16
CA ARG A 56 6.10 9.90 -3.66
C ARG A 56 5.15 9.50 -2.54
N ALA A 57 5.56 9.75 -1.30
CA ALA A 57 4.72 9.50 -0.13
C ALA A 57 3.67 10.61 -0.02
N ASP A 58 2.39 10.21 0.02
CA ASP A 58 1.26 11.13 0.22
C ASP A 58 0.88 11.23 1.70
N ALA A 59 1.23 10.21 2.49
CA ALA A 59 1.03 10.20 3.94
C ALA A 59 2.18 9.50 4.64
N ARG A 60 2.60 10.07 5.76
CA ARG A 60 3.48 9.43 6.76
C ARG A 60 2.69 9.29 8.06
N LEU A 61 2.58 8.07 8.57
CA LEU A 61 1.65 7.67 9.63
C LEU A 61 2.40 6.98 10.77
N GLY A 62 1.89 7.11 11.99
CA GLY A 62 2.55 6.60 13.18
C GLY A 62 2.33 5.11 13.42
N THR A 63 1.35 4.50 12.74
CA THR A 63 0.99 3.10 12.97
C THR A 63 0.73 2.34 11.67
N GLU A 64 1.01 1.03 11.70
CA GLU A 64 0.69 0.11 10.60
C GLU A 64 -0.82 0.12 10.31
N THR A 65 -1.64 0.22 11.35
CA THR A 65 -3.11 0.21 11.20
C THR A 65 -3.62 1.41 10.44
N GLU A 66 -3.16 2.62 10.78
CA GLU A 66 -3.53 3.83 10.04
C GLU A 66 -3.08 3.76 8.58
N ALA A 67 -1.87 3.25 8.33
CA ALA A 67 -1.32 3.11 6.98
C ALA A 67 -2.10 2.10 6.13
N CYS A 68 -2.42 0.94 6.70
CA CYS A 68 -3.22 -0.05 5.99
C CYS A 68 -4.62 0.48 5.67
N ASP A 69 -5.26 1.14 6.64
CA ASP A 69 -6.58 1.75 6.44
C ASP A 69 -6.53 2.88 5.39
N ARG A 70 -5.43 3.64 5.33
CA ARG A 70 -5.19 4.68 4.33
C ARG A 70 -5.05 4.09 2.93
N LEU A 71 -4.24 3.03 2.76
CA LEU A 71 -4.05 2.38 1.46
C LEU A 71 -5.34 1.70 0.97
N TYR A 72 -6.09 1.04 1.86
CA TYR A 72 -7.39 0.46 1.51
C TYR A 72 -8.35 1.53 0.98
N ARG A 73 -8.46 2.68 1.68
CA ARG A 73 -9.27 3.82 1.23
C ARG A 73 -8.81 4.38 -0.10
N LEU A 74 -7.50 4.46 -0.33
CA LEU A 74 -6.93 4.96 -1.58
C LEU A 74 -7.33 4.08 -2.77
N LEU A 75 -7.28 2.76 -2.63
CA LEU A 75 -7.51 1.82 -3.72
C LEU A 75 -8.99 1.49 -3.94
N THR A 76 -9.84 1.62 -2.92
CA THR A 76 -11.25 1.21 -2.98
C THR A 76 -12.25 2.36 -2.88
N GLY A 77 -11.81 3.53 -2.38
CA GLY A 77 -12.70 4.63 -1.99
C GLY A 77 -13.54 4.35 -0.74
N ARG A 78 -13.35 3.21 -0.07
CA ARG A 78 -14.16 2.76 1.07
C ARG A 78 -13.35 2.78 2.36
N ARG A 79 -14.03 2.90 3.50
CA ARG A 79 -13.41 2.60 4.80
C ARG A 79 -13.37 1.07 4.98
N PRO A 80 -12.27 0.52 5.53
CA PRO A 80 -12.15 -0.90 5.84
C PRO A 80 -13.10 -1.32 6.96
#